data_AF-A0A174NSD6-F1
#
_entry.id   AF-A0A174NSD6-F1
#
_cell.length_a   1.000
_cell.length_b   1.000
_cell.length_c   1.000
_cell.angle_alpha   90.00
_cell.angle_beta   90.00
_cell.angle_gamma   90.00
#
_symmetry.space_group_name_H-M   'P 1'
#
loop_
_entity.id
_entity.type
_entity.pdbx_description
1 polymer ?
#
loop_
_entity_poly.entity_id
_entity_poly.type
_entity_poly.pdbx_seq_one_letter_code
_entity_poly.pdbx_strand_id
1 'polypeptide(L)'
;MKKFKFTLGRMLDYKDQLLDEEKNKLALLRKKKQEIDDHIESLLRELDKISVTMRQEQERGITAFQLLSYESQRTNIRRQIEQLKKEQALAKLEVKRQVQVVVQATQEVSKLDKLQDKQLEEYRKMVMKAEELEIEEFVSSRRIVTQSQAQE
;
A
#
# COMPACT_ATOMS: atom_id res chain seq x y z
N MET A 1 -26.38 13.55 -26.83
CA MET A 1 -25.33 12.52 -26.99
C MET A 1 -25.34 11.53 -25.82
N LYS A 2 -24.92 10.27 -26.04
CA LYS A 2 -24.81 9.26 -24.96
C LYS A 2 -23.66 9.64 -24.00
N LYS A 3 -23.87 9.48 -22.68
CA LYS A 3 -22.83 9.73 -21.66
C LYS A 3 -21.65 8.76 -21.82
N PHE A 4 -20.43 9.24 -21.53
CA PHE A 4 -19.22 8.40 -21.53
C PHE A 4 -19.36 7.22 -20.55
N LYS A 5 -18.92 6.03 -21.00
CA LYS A 5 -18.81 4.85 -20.16
C LYS A 5 -17.53 4.12 -20.51
N PHE A 6 -16.66 3.95 -19.53
CA PHE A 6 -15.42 3.21 -19.73
C PHE A 6 -15.72 1.70 -19.86
N THR A 7 -15.27 1.11 -20.96
CA THR A 7 -15.57 -0.30 -21.30
C THR A 7 -15.00 -1.28 -20.26
N LEU A 8 -13.87 -0.93 -19.64
CA LEU A 8 -13.21 -1.74 -18.60
C LEU A 8 -13.47 -1.24 -17.18
N GLY A 9 -14.47 -0.39 -16.94
CA GLY A 9 -14.75 0.18 -15.61
C GLY A 9 -14.90 -0.88 -14.50
N ARG A 10 -15.67 -1.94 -14.75
CA ARG A 10 -15.83 -3.04 -13.79
C ARG A 10 -14.52 -3.76 -13.47
N MET A 11 -13.60 -3.82 -14.43
CA MET A 11 -12.29 -4.45 -14.24
C MET A 11 -11.38 -3.55 -13.41
N LEU A 12 -11.43 -2.23 -13.64
CA LEU A 12 -10.73 -1.24 -12.82
C LEU A 12 -11.21 -1.31 -11.37
N ASP A 13 -12.53 -1.25 -11.14
CA ASP A 13 -13.11 -1.34 -9.79
C ASP A 13 -12.66 -2.61 -9.06
N TYR A 14 -12.65 -3.76 -9.75
CA TYR A 14 -12.18 -5.01 -9.19
C TYR A 14 -10.68 -4.98 -8.85
N LYS A 15 -9.86 -4.38 -9.71
CA LYS A 15 -8.41 -4.26 -9.50
C LYS A 15 -8.08 -3.31 -8.36
N ASP A 16 -8.87 -2.26 -8.17
CA ASP A 16 -8.77 -1.36 -7.02
C ASP A 16 -9.09 -2.07 -5.71
N GLN A 17 -10.20 -2.83 -5.68
CA GLN A 17 -10.55 -3.64 -4.51
C GLN A 17 -9.44 -4.63 -4.16
N LEU A 18 -8.91 -5.34 -5.15
CA LEU A 18 -7.80 -6.27 -4.96
C LEU A 18 -6.54 -5.53 -4.44
N LEU A 19 -6.21 -4.36 -4.99
CA LEU A 19 -5.09 -3.56 -4.53
C LEU A 19 -5.25 -3.17 -3.04
N ASP A 20 -6.45 -2.80 -2.62
CA ASP A 20 -6.72 -2.44 -1.23
C ASP A 20 -6.65 -3.65 -0.29
N GLU A 21 -7.10 -4.83 -0.72
CA GLU A 21 -6.89 -6.08 0.01
C GLU A 21 -5.40 -6.38 0.21
N GLU A 22 -4.58 -6.24 -0.84
CA GLU A 22 -3.14 -6.50 -0.76
C GLU A 22 -2.41 -5.47 0.12
N LYS A 23 -2.86 -4.20 0.14
CA LYS A 23 -2.37 -3.17 1.07
C LYS A 23 -2.74 -3.51 2.52
N ASN A 24 -3.96 -3.97 2.77
CA ASN A 24 -4.41 -4.37 4.11
C ASN A 24 -3.58 -5.54 4.63
N LYS A 25 -3.33 -6.54 3.78
CA LYS A 25 -2.44 -7.66 4.10
C LYS A 25 -1.01 -7.19 4.40
N LEU A 26 -0.48 -6.25 3.62
CA LEU A 26 0.82 -5.64 3.89
C LEU A 26 0.86 -4.94 5.25
N ALA A 27 -0.20 -4.21 5.62
CA ALA A 27 -0.30 -3.53 6.90
C ALA A 27 -0.26 -4.53 8.07
N LEU A 28 -1.01 -5.64 7.96
CA LEU A 28 -1.00 -6.71 8.96
C LEU A 28 0.39 -7.35 9.11
N LEU A 29 1.07 -7.64 8.00
CA LEU A 29 2.43 -8.20 8.02
C LEU A 29 3.44 -7.24 8.66
N ARG A 30 3.33 -5.93 8.37
CA ARG A 30 4.16 -4.90 9.01
C ARG A 30 3.91 -4.81 10.50
N LYS A 31 2.64 -4.87 10.92
CA LYS A 31 2.27 -4.89 12.34
C LYS A 31 2.89 -6.10 13.05
N LYS A 32 2.75 -7.31 12.49
CA LYS A 32 3.37 -8.52 13.04
C LYS A 32 4.89 -8.40 13.16
N LYS A 33 5.56 -7.86 12.13
CA LYS A 33 7.00 -7.59 12.20
C LYS A 33 7.32 -6.61 13.34
N GLN A 34 6.54 -5.54 13.49
CA GLN A 34 6.76 -4.56 14.56
C GLN A 34 6.60 -5.18 15.94
N GLU A 35 5.58 -6.01 16.14
CA GLU A 35 5.38 -6.73 17.42
C GLU A 35 6.58 -7.63 17.77
N ILE A 36 7.19 -8.29 16.77
CA ILE A 36 8.42 -9.07 16.97
C ILE A 36 9.60 -8.16 17.34
N ASP A 37 9.76 -7.04 16.64
CA ASP A 37 10.82 -6.06 16.92
C ASP A 37 10.71 -5.52 18.34
N ASP A 38 9.51 -5.11 18.75
CA ASP A 38 9.21 -4.58 20.09
C ASP A 38 9.49 -5.64 21.18
N HIS A 39 9.15 -6.90 20.91
CA HIS A 39 9.38 -7.99 21.85
C HIS A 39 10.89 -8.28 22.04
N ILE A 40 11.67 -8.24 20.96
CA ILE A 40 13.13 -8.34 21.02
C ILE A 40 13.71 -7.19 21.85
N GLU A 41 13.26 -5.95 21.62
CA GLU A 41 13.71 -4.79 22.39
C GLU A 41 13.38 -4.93 23.89
N SER A 42 12.18 -5.42 24.21
CA SER A 42 11.78 -5.66 25.61
C SER A 42 12.72 -6.66 26.30
N LEU A 43 13.02 -7.78 25.63
CA LEU A 43 13.94 -8.80 26.16
C LEU A 43 15.38 -8.29 26.32
N LEU A 44 15.84 -7.43 25.39
CA LEU A 44 17.15 -6.79 25.51
C LEU A 44 17.22 -5.85 26.73
N ARG A 45 16.16 -5.07 26.98
CA ARG A 45 16.05 -4.23 28.18
C ARG A 45 16.02 -5.07 29.46
N GLU A 46 15.32 -6.20 29.45
CA GLU A 46 15.29 -7.13 30.57
C GLU A 46 16.68 -7.72 30.85
N LEU A 47 17.39 -8.14 29.81
CA LEU A 47 18.76 -8.65 29.92
C LEU A 47 19.71 -7.63 30.55
N ASP A 48 19.59 -6.35 30.17
CA ASP A 48 20.38 -5.27 30.74
C ASP A 48 20.06 -5.04 32.22
N LYS A 49 18.76 -4.99 32.58
CA LYS A 49 18.30 -4.91 33.97
C LYS A 49 18.84 -6.05 34.83
N ILE A 50 18.78 -7.29 34.33
CA ILE A 50 19.34 -8.45 35.02
C ILE A 50 20.85 -8.29 35.19
N SER A 51 21.55 -7.83 34.16
CA SER A 51 23.00 -7.64 34.20
C SER A 51 23.41 -6.56 35.21
N VAL A 52 22.66 -5.46 35.32
CA VAL A 52 22.88 -4.41 36.33
C VAL A 52 22.60 -4.94 37.74
N THR A 53 21.46 -5.61 37.94
CA THR A 53 21.07 -6.16 39.25
C THR A 53 22.08 -7.20 39.72
N MET A 54 22.50 -8.11 38.84
CA MET A 54 23.50 -9.12 39.14
C MET A 54 24.82 -8.48 39.59
N ARG A 55 25.30 -7.42 38.92
CA ARG A 55 26.53 -6.72 39.31
C ARG A 55 26.42 -6.10 40.71
N GLN A 56 25.31 -5.42 41.00
CA GLN A 56 25.09 -4.80 42.32
C GLN A 56 25.03 -5.85 43.44
N GLU A 57 24.39 -6.98 43.17
CA GLU A 57 24.30 -8.08 44.13
C GLU A 57 25.65 -8.80 44.29
N GLN A 58 26.44 -8.94 43.22
CA GLN A 58 27.82 -9.44 43.29
C GLN A 58 28.71 -8.58 44.20
N GLU A 59 28.61 -7.24 44.12
CA GLU A 59 29.33 -6.31 44.99
C GLU A 59 28.96 -6.48 46.47
N ARG A 60 27.72 -6.90 46.77
CA ARG A 60 27.22 -7.17 48.13
C ARG A 60 27.57 -8.56 48.65
N GLY A 61 28.11 -9.43 47.80
CA GLY A 61 28.39 -10.83 48.12
C GLY A 61 27.15 -11.70 48.03
N ILE A 62 26.91 -12.28 46.84
CA ILE A 62 25.88 -13.32 46.63
C ILE A 62 26.44 -14.73 46.70
N THR A 63 25.54 -15.67 46.95
CA THR A 63 25.84 -17.10 46.87
C THR A 63 26.08 -17.54 45.42
N ALA A 64 26.86 -18.63 45.25
CA ALA A 64 27.05 -19.27 43.95
C ALA A 64 25.72 -19.70 43.29
N PHE A 65 24.73 -20.09 44.11
CA PHE A 65 23.40 -20.46 43.63
C PHE A 65 22.65 -19.28 43.00
N GLN A 66 22.66 -18.11 43.64
CA GLN A 66 22.05 -16.89 43.10
C GLN A 66 22.72 -16.47 41.79
N LEU A 67 24.06 -16.55 41.73
CA LEU A 67 24.80 -16.26 40.50
C LEU A 67 24.41 -17.20 39.36
N LEU A 68 24.32 -18.51 39.63
CA LEU A 68 23.89 -19.50 38.64
C LEU A 68 22.45 -19.24 38.17
N SER A 69 21.56 -18.79 39.06
CA SER A 69 20.19 -18.41 38.68
C SER A 69 20.17 -17.24 37.70
N TYR A 70 20.96 -16.18 37.94
CA TYR A 70 21.08 -15.06 37.01
C TYR A 70 21.63 -15.49 35.63
N GLU A 71 22.67 -16.32 35.61
CA GLU A 71 23.22 -16.83 34.34
C GLU A 71 22.22 -17.71 33.58
N SER A 72 21.43 -18.52 34.28
CA SER A 72 20.36 -19.31 33.68
C SER A 72 19.29 -18.42 33.06
N GLN A 73 18.84 -17.37 33.77
CA GLN A 73 17.89 -16.38 33.25
C GLN A 73 18.42 -15.68 32.00
N ARG A 74 19.66 -15.17 32.04
CA ARG A 74 20.32 -14.53 30.88
C ARG A 74 20.42 -15.47 29.69
N THR A 75 20.75 -16.74 29.93
CA THR A 75 20.86 -17.75 28.87
C THR A 75 19.50 -18.04 28.24
N ASN A 76 18.44 -18.13 29.05
CA ASN A 76 17.08 -18.31 28.56
C ASN A 76 16.64 -17.13 27.67
N ILE A 77 16.79 -15.90 28.16
CA ILE A 77 16.45 -14.68 27.41
C ILE A 77 17.23 -14.61 26.09
N ARG A 78 18.54 -14.93 26.10
CA ARG A 78 19.35 -14.97 24.87
C ARG A 78 18.79 -15.98 23.86
N ARG A 79 18.38 -17.18 24.30
CA ARG A 79 17.77 -18.18 23.41
C ARG A 79 16.45 -17.68 22.82
N GLN A 80 15.62 -17.02 23.62
CA GLN A 80 14.37 -16.41 23.14
C GLN A 80 14.63 -15.34 22.09
N ILE A 81 15.58 -14.43 22.34
CA ILE A 81 16.00 -13.40 21.38
C ILE A 81 16.47 -14.03 20.06
N GLU A 82 17.31 -15.07 20.13
CA GLU A 82 17.81 -15.74 18.92
C GLU A 82 16.68 -16.42 18.12
N GLN A 83 15.68 -16.99 18.80
CA GLN A 83 14.50 -17.53 18.13
C GLN A 83 13.67 -16.42 17.46
N LEU A 84 13.40 -15.32 18.18
CA LEU A 84 12.65 -14.18 17.65
C LEU A 84 13.37 -13.50 16.49
N LYS A 85 14.71 -13.44 16.48
CA LYS A 85 15.47 -12.92 15.34
C LYS A 85 15.27 -13.76 14.06
N LYS A 86 15.15 -15.09 14.20
CA LYS A 86 14.82 -15.95 13.05
C LYS A 86 13.42 -15.64 12.52
N GLU A 87 12.45 -15.49 13.43
CA GLU A 87 11.08 -15.12 13.08
C GLU A 87 11.01 -13.72 12.45
N GLN A 88 11.78 -12.76 12.97
CA GLN A 88 11.93 -11.42 12.42
C GLN A 88 12.47 -11.46 10.99
N ALA A 89 13.46 -12.32 10.70
CA ALA A 89 14.02 -12.48 9.36
C ALA A 89 12.97 -13.01 8.37
N LEU A 90 12.17 -14.00 8.80
CA LEU A 90 11.05 -14.52 8.01
C LEU A 90 9.97 -13.45 7.78
N ALA A 91 9.60 -12.71 8.82
CA ALA A 91 8.63 -11.62 8.72
C ALA A 91 9.11 -10.50 7.78
N LYS A 92 10.40 -10.15 7.81
CA LYS A 92 11.02 -9.20 6.87
C LYS A 92 10.92 -9.68 5.43
N LEU A 93 11.17 -10.97 5.17
CA LEU A 93 11.05 -11.55 3.84
C LEU A 93 9.60 -11.49 3.33
N GLU A 94 8.64 -11.86 4.18
CA GLU A 94 7.22 -11.86 3.82
C GLU A 94 6.71 -10.44 3.54
N VAL A 95 7.09 -9.45 4.36
CA VAL A 95 6.81 -8.03 4.08
C VAL A 95 7.41 -7.62 2.73
N LYS A 96 8.66 -7.98 2.44
CA LYS A 96 9.32 -7.64 1.17
C LYS A 96 8.59 -8.23 -0.03
N ARG A 97 8.17 -9.51 0.08
CA ARG A 97 7.38 -10.20 -0.95
C ARG A 97 6.05 -9.49 -1.18
N GLN A 98 5.34 -9.17 -0.09
CA GLN A 98 4.04 -8.51 -0.18
C GLN A 98 4.14 -7.08 -0.75
N VAL A 99 5.22 -6.33 -0.46
CA VAL A 99 5.48 -5.03 -1.08
C VAL A 99 5.57 -5.16 -2.61
N GLN A 100 6.24 -6.19 -3.13
CA GLN A 100 6.32 -6.41 -4.57
C GLN A 100 4.95 -6.68 -5.19
N VAL A 101 4.09 -7.46 -4.52
CA VAL A 101 2.71 -7.72 -4.96
C VAL A 101 1.90 -6.42 -5.03
N VAL A 102 1.96 -5.59 -3.99
CA VAL A 102 1.25 -4.30 -3.95
C VAL A 102 1.75 -3.36 -5.07
N VAL A 103 3.06 -3.33 -5.32
CA VAL A 103 3.63 -2.53 -6.42
C VAL A 103 3.12 -3.01 -7.78
N GLN A 104 3.08 -4.32 -8.02
CA GLN A 104 2.54 -4.88 -9.27
C GLN A 104 1.05 -4.56 -9.43
N ALA A 105 0.23 -4.76 -8.39
CA ALA A 105 -1.18 -4.42 -8.40
C ALA A 105 -1.41 -2.92 -8.66
N THR A 106 -0.59 -2.04 -8.05
CA THR A 106 -0.64 -0.59 -8.29
C THR A 106 -0.30 -0.23 -9.74
N GLN A 107 0.67 -0.92 -10.33
CA GLN A 107 1.01 -0.72 -11.75
C GLN A 107 -0.13 -1.15 -12.68
N GLU A 108 -0.85 -2.23 -12.35
CA GLU A 108 -2.00 -2.69 -13.14
C GLU A 108 -3.16 -1.69 -13.09
N VAL A 109 -3.51 -1.20 -11.89
CA VAL A 109 -4.52 -0.15 -11.70
C VAL A 109 -4.13 1.10 -12.48
N SER A 110 -2.90 1.59 -12.31
CA SER A 110 -2.42 2.79 -13.00
C SER A 110 -2.43 2.68 -14.53
N LYS A 111 -2.23 1.47 -15.08
CA LYS A 111 -2.37 1.23 -16.53
C LYS A 111 -3.82 1.37 -16.98
N LEU A 112 -4.77 0.87 -16.19
CA LEU A 112 -6.20 0.97 -16.49
C LEU A 112 -6.70 2.41 -16.34
N ASP A 113 -6.26 3.15 -15.32
CA ASP A 113 -6.58 4.58 -15.16
C ASP A 113 -6.13 5.39 -16.38
N LYS A 114 -4.87 5.20 -16.80
CA LYS A 114 -4.33 5.88 -17.99
C LYS A 114 -5.10 5.53 -19.27
N LEU A 115 -5.64 4.32 -19.35
CA LEU A 115 -6.46 3.90 -20.49
C LEU A 115 -7.84 4.56 -20.44
N GLN A 116 -8.43 4.68 -19.26
CA GLN A 116 -9.69 5.40 -19.05
C GLN A 116 -9.56 6.88 -19.41
N ASP A 117 -8.48 7.54 -18.97
CA ASP A 117 -8.20 8.94 -19.27
C ASP A 117 -8.11 9.18 -20.78
N LYS A 118 -7.37 8.32 -21.51
CA LYS A 118 -7.27 8.40 -22.97
C LYS A 118 -8.63 8.24 -23.66
N GLN A 119 -9.44 7.26 -23.26
CA GLN A 119 -10.77 7.07 -23.84
C GLN A 119 -11.70 8.25 -23.53
N LEU A 120 -11.56 8.85 -22.35
CA LEU A 120 -12.33 10.03 -21.96
C LEU A 120 -11.94 11.25 -22.80
N GLU A 121 -10.65 11.46 -23.06
CA GLU A 121 -10.16 12.50 -23.95
C GLU A 121 -10.66 12.32 -25.39
N GLU A 122 -10.59 11.10 -25.93
CA GLU A 122 -11.12 10.78 -27.27
C GLU A 122 -12.62 11.06 -27.35
N TYR A 123 -13.39 10.64 -26.35
CA TYR A 123 -14.81 10.95 -26.28
C TYR A 123 -15.08 12.46 -26.26
N ARG A 124 -14.34 13.23 -25.44
CA ARG A 124 -14.47 14.70 -25.41
C ARG A 124 -14.20 15.33 -26.77
N LYS A 125 -13.15 14.88 -27.48
CA LYS A 125 -12.85 15.36 -28.84
C LYS A 125 -13.97 15.04 -29.83
N MET A 126 -14.57 13.84 -29.74
CA MET A 126 -15.71 13.48 -30.59
C MET A 126 -16.93 14.34 -30.31
N VAL A 127 -17.23 14.62 -29.03
CA VAL A 127 -18.33 15.51 -28.63
C VAL A 127 -18.11 16.91 -29.17
N MET A 128 -16.92 17.50 -28.97
CA MET A 128 -16.59 18.83 -29.49
C MET A 128 -16.74 18.91 -31.01
N LYS A 129 -16.25 17.90 -31.74
CA LYS A 129 -16.39 17.85 -33.20
C LYS A 129 -17.84 17.73 -33.66
N ALA A 130 -18.66 16.98 -32.94
CA ALA A 130 -20.09 16.87 -33.25
C ALA A 130 -20.83 18.18 -32.98
N GLU A 131 -20.49 18.88 -31.89
CA GLU A 131 -21.03 20.21 -31.59
C GLU A 131 -20.60 21.25 -32.64
N GLU A 132 -19.34 21.23 -33.09
CA GLU A 132 -18.86 22.10 -34.18
C GLU A 132 -19.66 21.88 -35.47
N LEU A 133 -19.89 20.63 -35.87
CA LEU A 133 -20.69 20.29 -37.05
C LEU A 133 -22.15 20.75 -36.92
N GLU A 134 -22.75 20.57 -35.75
CA GLU A 134 -24.13 21.03 -35.49
C GLU A 134 -24.23 22.56 -35.56
N ILE A 135 -23.24 23.29 -35.05
CA ILE A 135 -23.16 24.75 -35.18
C ILE A 135 -22.98 25.16 -36.65
N GLU A 136 -22.11 24.48 -37.39
CA GLU A 136 -21.89 24.76 -38.82
C GLU A 136 -23.16 24.52 -39.66
N GLU A 137 -23.86 23.42 -39.41
CA GLU A 137 -25.15 23.10 -40.05
C GLU A 137 -26.21 24.14 -39.69
N PHE A 138 -26.29 24.56 -38.43
CA PHE A 138 -27.22 25.60 -38.00
C PHE A 138 -26.95 26.96 -38.66
N VAL A 139 -25.66 27.38 -38.72
CA VAL A 139 -25.27 28.65 -39.35
C VAL A 139 -25.48 28.62 -40.86
N SER A 140 -25.13 27.52 -41.53
CA SER A 140 -25.34 27.36 -42.97
C SER A 140 -26.84 27.36 -43.32
N SER A 141 -27.67 26.63 -42.56
CA SER A 141 -29.13 26.64 -42.72
C SER A 141 -29.70 28.05 -42.55
N ARG A 142 -29.25 28.82 -41.56
CA ARG A 142 -29.69 30.21 -41.34
C ARG A 142 -29.24 31.15 -42.46
N ARG A 143 -28.05 30.96 -43.04
CA ARG A 143 -27.59 31.74 -44.21
C ARG A 143 -28.43 31.46 -45.45
N ILE A 144 -28.81 30.20 -45.68
CA ILE A 144 -29.67 29.83 -46.81
C ILE A 144 -31.03 30.51 -46.70
N VAL A 145 -31.67 30.47 -45.53
CA VAL A 145 -32.98 31.11 -45.29
C VAL A 145 -32.93 32.64 -45.46
N THR A 146 -31.85 33.28 -45.02
CA THR A 146 -31.71 34.74 -45.15
C THR A 146 -31.39 35.17 -46.58
N GLN A 147 -30.68 34.36 -47.36
CA GLN A 147 -30.46 34.63 -48.79
C GLN A 147 -31.71 34.40 -49.64
N SER A 148 -32.53 33.38 -49.32
CA SER A 148 -33.80 33.17 -50.02
C SER A 148 -34.81 34.29 -49.76
N GLN A 149 -34.79 34.90 -48.57
CA GLN A 149 -35.66 36.04 -48.22
C GLN A 149 -35.20 37.38 -48.81
N ALA A 150 -33.96 37.46 -49.32
CA ALA A 150 -33.42 38.67 -49.95
C ALA A 150 -33.54 38.65 -51.49
N GLN A 151 -34.03 37.55 -52.06
CA GLN A 151 -34.25 37.36 -53.50
C GLN A 151 -35.73 37.35 -53.91
N GLU A 152 -36.66 37.51 -52.96
CA GLU A 152 -38.06 37.91 -53.17
C GLU A 152 -38.21 39.42 -52.98
#